data_AF-A0A8T3Q4T3-F1
#
_entry.id   AF-A0A8T3Q4T3-F1
#
_cell.length_a   1.000
_cell.length_b   1.000
_cell.length_c   1.000
_cell.angle_alpha   90.00
_cell.angle_beta   90.00
_cell.angle_gamma   90.00
#
_symmetry.space_group_name_H-M   'P 1'
#
loop_
_entity.id
_entity.type
_entity.pdbx_description
1 polymer ?
#
loop_
_entity_poly.entity_id
_entity_poly.type
_entity_poly.pdbx_seq_one_letter_code
_entity_poly.pdbx_strand_id
1 'polypeptide(L)'
;MTLSQPDTDPTAAPGLSIERWSATSGSERGSRASLVLHGGGHRWRAHADGNGAVDALMRAVDDALAPLLGEGISLATYDVHASGPGHEATASVSLSIRPRGDADGPLYPGRFESENVLEASVGAYVDAVNALLLDTGIDIAAAVPSPGETDRHETDPENRSGAKDRIMSAYNH
;
A
#
# COMPACT_ATOMS: atom_id res chain seq x y z
N MET A 1 -36.69 1.26 -3.51
CA MET A 1 -35.50 1.96 -4.02
C MET A 1 -34.81 2.55 -2.80
N THR A 2 -33.94 1.76 -2.18
CA THR A 2 -33.25 2.15 -0.94
C THR A 2 -31.78 2.21 -1.30
N LEU A 3 -31.26 3.43 -1.49
CA LEU A 3 -29.85 3.67 -1.64
C LEU A 3 -29.24 3.54 -0.24
N SER A 4 -28.58 2.42 0.04
CA SER A 4 -27.70 2.31 1.21
C SER A 4 -26.57 3.31 1.01
N GLN A 5 -26.53 4.34 1.88
CA GLN A 5 -25.35 5.18 2.04
C GLN A 5 -24.21 4.30 2.57
N PRO A 6 -22.95 4.51 2.13
CA PRO A 6 -21.82 3.86 2.78
C PRO A 6 -21.70 4.43 4.20
N ASP A 7 -21.75 3.55 5.20
CA ASP A 7 -21.37 3.84 6.59
C ASP A 7 -19.96 4.44 6.57
N THR A 8 -19.89 5.75 6.70
CA THR A 8 -18.63 6.44 6.98
C THR A 8 -18.57 6.54 8.48
N ASP A 9 -17.86 5.61 9.11
CA ASP A 9 -17.61 5.63 10.55
C ASP A 9 -16.91 6.95 10.92
N PRO A 10 -17.54 7.85 11.68
CA PRO A 10 -16.97 9.15 12.01
C PRO A 10 -15.95 9.09 13.17
N THR A 11 -15.54 7.89 13.62
CA THR A 11 -14.60 7.67 14.74
C THR A 11 -13.29 7.00 14.29
N ALA A 12 -13.05 6.81 12.99
CA ALA A 12 -11.71 6.51 12.52
C ALA A 12 -10.86 7.79 12.66
N ALA A 13 -9.85 7.76 13.55
CA ALA A 13 -8.83 8.82 13.61
C ALA A 13 -8.32 9.13 12.19
N PRO A 14 -7.90 10.37 11.88
CA PRO A 14 -7.44 10.78 10.55
C PRO A 14 -6.08 10.15 10.21
N GLY A 15 -6.05 8.82 10.08
CA GLY A 15 -4.91 8.03 9.65
C GLY A 15 -4.95 7.74 8.16
N LEU A 16 -3.91 7.07 7.70
CA LEU A 16 -3.81 6.56 6.34
C LEU A 16 -4.74 5.35 6.17
N SER A 17 -5.40 5.29 5.02
CA SER A 17 -6.13 4.10 4.55
C SER A 17 -5.67 3.71 3.14
N ILE A 18 -5.79 2.43 2.80
CA ILE A 18 -5.43 1.92 1.48
C ILE A 18 -6.60 2.16 0.52
N GLU A 19 -6.40 2.98 -0.51
CA GLU A 19 -7.39 3.20 -1.57
C GLU A 19 -7.27 2.15 -2.67
N ARG A 20 -6.03 1.78 -3.04
CA ARG A 20 -5.75 0.82 -4.10
C ARG A 20 -4.38 0.20 -3.90
N TRP A 21 -4.25 -1.08 -4.22
CA TRP A 21 -2.97 -1.74 -4.36
C TRP A 21 -3.00 -2.72 -5.53
N SER A 22 -1.83 -3.00 -6.10
CA SER A 22 -1.59 -4.15 -6.97
C SER A 22 -0.19 -4.67 -6.72
N ALA A 23 0.00 -5.98 -6.85
CA ALA A 23 1.30 -6.59 -6.75
C ALA A 23 1.41 -7.75 -7.74
N THR A 24 2.60 -7.91 -8.32
CA THR A 24 2.95 -9.03 -9.19
C THR A 24 4.22 -9.67 -8.68
N SER A 25 4.25 -10.99 -8.69
CA SER A 25 5.40 -11.81 -8.29
C SER A 25 5.47 -13.05 -9.16
N GLY A 26 6.67 -13.59 -9.34
CA GLY A 26 6.89 -14.80 -10.12
C GLY A 26 8.29 -15.37 -9.87
N SER A 27 8.52 -16.62 -10.25
CA SER A 27 9.79 -17.32 -10.02
C SER A 27 10.95 -16.80 -10.88
N GLU A 28 10.67 -16.17 -12.02
CA GLU A 28 11.68 -15.76 -13.01
C GLU A 28 11.83 -14.24 -13.15
N ARG A 29 11.00 -13.44 -12.46
CA ARG A 29 11.00 -11.98 -12.54
C ARG A 29 10.97 -11.38 -11.14
N GLY A 30 11.57 -10.20 -10.99
CA GLY A 30 11.45 -9.40 -9.77
C GLY A 30 9.98 -9.11 -9.45
N SER A 31 9.66 -8.98 -8.16
CA SER A 31 8.31 -8.61 -7.74
C SER A 31 8.15 -7.10 -7.77
N ARG A 32 6.97 -6.62 -8.14
CA ARG A 32 6.65 -5.19 -8.20
C ARG A 32 5.28 -4.93 -7.58
N ALA A 33 5.11 -3.76 -6.98
CA ALA A 33 3.83 -3.31 -6.47
C ALA A 33 3.56 -1.84 -6.82
N SER A 34 2.27 -1.52 -6.90
CA SER A 34 1.73 -0.16 -7.00
C SER A 34 0.77 0.07 -5.84
N LEU A 35 0.85 1.23 -5.21
CA LEU A 35 0.04 1.57 -4.03
C LEU A 35 -0.54 2.98 -4.14
N VAL A 36 -1.78 3.15 -3.68
CA VAL A 36 -2.43 4.43 -3.42
C VAL A 36 -2.99 4.41 -2.00
N LEU A 37 -2.49 5.30 -1.16
CA LEU A 37 -3.04 5.56 0.17
C LEU A 37 -3.84 6.87 0.15
N HIS A 38 -4.83 6.98 1.03
CA HIS A 38 -5.58 8.19 1.28
C HIS A 38 -5.40 8.61 2.74
N GLY A 39 -5.12 9.89 2.99
CA GLY A 39 -4.97 10.43 4.35
C GLY A 39 -4.59 11.90 4.33
N GLY A 40 -5.01 12.67 5.33
CA GLY A 40 -4.77 14.11 5.39
C GLY A 40 -5.42 14.89 4.22
N GLY A 41 -6.46 14.35 3.59
CA GLY A 41 -7.07 14.90 2.37
C GLY A 41 -6.26 14.67 1.09
N HIS A 42 -5.13 13.95 1.17
CA HIS A 42 -4.21 13.73 0.07
C HIS A 42 -4.24 12.27 -0.39
N ARG A 43 -3.83 12.04 -1.65
CA ARG A 43 -3.56 10.70 -2.18
C ARG A 43 -2.06 10.50 -2.33
N TRP A 44 -1.53 9.50 -1.64
CA TRP A 44 -0.11 9.15 -1.62
C TRP A 44 0.10 7.98 -2.56
N ARG A 45 0.94 8.15 -3.57
CA ARG A 45 1.09 7.16 -4.66
C ARG A 45 2.54 6.79 -4.83
N ALA A 46 2.83 5.49 -4.92
CA ALA A 46 4.16 5.00 -5.21
C ALA A 46 4.14 3.64 -5.90
N HIS A 47 5.29 3.30 -6.47
CA HIS A 47 5.58 2.00 -7.07
C HIS A 47 6.95 1.55 -6.57
N ALA A 48 7.09 0.27 -6.25
CA ALA A 48 8.36 -0.27 -5.78
C ALA A 48 8.61 -1.69 -6.30
N ASP A 49 9.88 -2.02 -6.45
CA ASP A 49 10.37 -3.36 -6.72
C ASP A 49 10.85 -4.03 -5.42
N GLY A 50 10.66 -5.34 -5.32
CA GLY A 50 10.99 -6.12 -4.12
C GLY A 50 11.31 -7.58 -4.40
N ASN A 51 11.81 -8.26 -3.36
CA ASN A 51 12.15 -9.69 -3.37
C ASN A 51 10.90 -10.59 -3.29
N GLY A 52 9.72 -10.01 -3.12
CA GLY A 52 8.43 -10.68 -3.08
C GLY A 52 7.31 -9.64 -3.17
N ALA A 53 6.07 -10.08 -3.40
CA ALA A 53 4.92 -9.17 -3.46
C ALA A 53 4.75 -8.35 -2.16
N VAL A 54 4.99 -8.98 -1.00
CA VAL A 54 4.92 -8.32 0.31
C VAL A 54 6.00 -7.26 0.46
N ASP A 55 7.26 -7.59 0.16
CA ASP A 55 8.39 -6.63 0.23
C ASP A 55 8.17 -5.45 -0.74
N ALA A 56 7.68 -5.72 -1.96
CA ALA A 56 7.36 -4.66 -2.91
C ALA A 56 6.23 -3.75 -2.40
N LEU A 57 5.18 -4.29 -1.77
CA LEU A 57 4.10 -3.50 -1.18
C LEU A 57 4.58 -2.64 -0.02
N MET A 58 5.36 -3.20 0.91
CA MET A 58 5.91 -2.46 2.05
C MET A 58 6.82 -1.32 1.60
N ARG A 59 7.69 -1.55 0.61
CA ARG A 59 8.51 -0.49 0.01
C ARG A 59 7.68 0.59 -0.69
N ALA A 60 6.59 0.21 -1.35
CA ALA A 60 5.68 1.20 -1.94
C ALA A 60 5.00 2.06 -0.85
N VAL A 61 4.73 1.52 0.35
CA VAL A 61 4.29 2.34 1.50
C VAL A 61 5.40 3.30 1.91
N ASP A 62 6.63 2.80 2.09
CA ASP A 62 7.78 3.62 2.49
C ASP A 62 8.03 4.77 1.50
N ASP A 63 8.01 4.47 0.20
CA ASP A 63 8.23 5.45 -0.88
C ASP A 63 7.09 6.48 -0.95
N ALA A 64 5.84 6.04 -0.78
CA ALA A 64 4.69 6.94 -0.77
C ALA A 64 4.77 7.94 0.39
N LEU A 65 5.30 7.51 1.54
CA LEU A 65 5.35 8.28 2.77
C LEU A 65 6.74 8.85 3.09
N ALA A 66 7.71 8.73 2.18
CA ALA A 66 9.05 9.27 2.34
C ALA A 66 9.07 10.77 2.76
N PRO A 67 8.17 11.66 2.27
CA PRO A 67 8.11 13.04 2.75
C PRO A 67 7.72 13.19 4.23
N LEU A 68 7.07 12.19 4.82
CA LEU A 68 6.61 12.17 6.22
C LEU A 68 7.61 11.46 7.15
N LEU A 69 8.26 10.40 6.67
CA LEU A 69 9.00 9.46 7.51
C LEU A 69 10.50 9.77 7.64
N GLY A 70 11.01 10.82 7.00
CA GLY A 70 12.40 11.27 7.16
C GLY A 70 13.42 10.19 6.78
N GLU A 71 14.19 9.70 7.76
CA GLU A 71 15.18 8.63 7.57
C GLU A 71 14.55 7.25 7.28
N GLY A 72 13.23 7.15 7.40
CA GLY A 72 12.43 5.97 7.09
C GLY A 72 12.14 5.10 8.30
N ILE A 73 11.51 3.96 8.04
CA ILE A 73 11.12 2.97 9.04
C ILE A 73 11.78 1.63 8.75
N SER A 74 11.82 0.76 9.75
CA SER A 74 12.32 -0.61 9.62
C SER A 74 11.35 -1.61 10.25
N LEU A 75 11.11 -2.71 9.55
CA LEU A 75 10.32 -3.83 10.04
C LEU A 75 11.16 -4.60 11.08
N ALA A 76 10.64 -4.72 12.30
CA ALA A 76 11.28 -5.43 13.40
C ALA A 76 10.78 -6.86 13.56
N THR A 77 9.47 -7.06 13.46
CA THR A 77 8.81 -8.37 13.53
C THR A 77 7.78 -8.51 12.42
N TYR A 78 7.51 -9.74 12.01
CA TYR A 78 6.48 -10.05 11.02
C TYR A 78 6.00 -11.48 11.24
N ASP A 79 4.73 -11.61 11.59
CA ASP A 79 4.06 -12.86 11.89
C ASP A 79 2.78 -12.97 11.06
N VAL A 80 2.63 -14.11 10.39
CA VAL A 80 1.43 -14.45 9.61
C VAL A 80 0.84 -15.74 10.16
N HIS A 81 -0.45 -15.70 10.47
CA HIS A 81 -1.21 -16.85 10.92
C HIS A 81 -2.44 -17.04 10.04
N ALA A 82 -2.62 -18.25 9.49
CA ALA A 82 -3.84 -18.60 8.78
C ALA A 82 -4.83 -19.24 9.75
N SER A 83 -6.07 -18.76 9.74
CA SER A 83 -7.16 -19.31 10.53
C SER A 83 -8.34 -19.69 9.64
N GLY A 84 -9.02 -20.79 10.01
CA GLY A 84 -10.12 -21.34 9.20
C GLY A 84 -9.67 -22.41 8.20
N PRO A 85 -10.61 -23.21 7.68
CA PRO A 85 -10.32 -24.32 6.80
C PRO A 85 -10.31 -23.92 5.30
N GLY A 86 -9.52 -24.65 4.51
CA GLY A 86 -9.61 -24.59 3.05
C GLY A 86 -8.93 -23.37 2.42
N HIS A 87 -9.34 -23.06 1.18
CA HIS A 87 -8.75 -22.00 0.38
C HIS A 87 -9.19 -20.59 0.80
N GLU A 88 -10.28 -20.49 1.57
CA GLU A 88 -10.85 -19.24 2.09
C GLU A 88 -10.35 -18.97 3.52
N ALA A 89 -9.16 -19.49 3.88
CA ALA A 89 -8.59 -19.24 5.19
C ALA A 89 -8.25 -17.76 5.34
N THR A 90 -8.63 -17.17 6.47
CA THR A 90 -8.29 -15.78 6.81
C THR A 90 -6.83 -15.72 7.24
N ALA A 91 -6.05 -14.85 6.60
CA ALA A 91 -4.72 -14.48 7.04
C ALA A 91 -4.80 -13.36 8.07
N SER A 92 -4.36 -13.64 9.29
CA SER A 92 -4.11 -12.65 10.34
C SER A 92 -2.62 -12.30 10.32
N VAL A 93 -2.29 -11.06 10.01
CA VAL A 93 -0.91 -10.55 10.03
C VAL A 93 -0.73 -9.63 11.23
N SER A 94 0.37 -9.81 11.96
CA SER A 94 0.82 -8.93 13.03
C SER A 94 2.29 -8.62 12.83
N LEU A 95 2.65 -7.34 12.96
CA LEU A 95 4.03 -6.90 12.76
C LEU A 95 4.36 -5.75 13.71
N SER A 96 5.62 -5.37 13.77
CA SER A 96 6.05 -4.16 14.45
C SER A 96 7.12 -3.44 13.64
N ILE A 97 7.02 -2.12 13.61
CA ILE A 97 8.00 -1.24 12.97
C ILE A 97 8.70 -0.38 14.02
N ARG A 98 9.84 0.19 13.63
CA ARG A 98 10.53 1.24 14.39
C ARG A 98 11.17 2.25 13.44
N PRO A 99 11.41 3.50 13.89
CA PRO A 99 12.22 4.46 13.14
C PRO A 99 13.56 3.85 12.72
N ARG A 100 13.95 4.05 11.47
CA ARG A 100 15.27 3.61 10.99
C ARG A 100 16.33 4.44 11.71
N GLY A 101 17.39 3.78 12.19
CA GLY A 101 18.49 4.43 12.91
C GLY A 101 18.36 4.38 14.44
N ASP A 102 17.19 4.04 14.97
CA ASP A 102 16.96 3.90 16.41
C ASP A 102 16.71 2.44 16.80
N ALA A 103 17.80 1.68 16.99
CA ALA A 103 17.71 0.25 17.27
C ALA A 103 17.07 -0.07 18.62
N ASP A 104 17.20 0.85 19.59
CA ASP A 104 16.62 0.75 20.93
C ASP A 104 15.31 1.57 21.08
N GLY A 105 14.82 2.12 19.96
CA GLY A 105 13.61 2.92 19.91
C GLY A 105 12.32 2.11 20.13
N PRO A 106 11.19 2.82 20.36
CA PRO A 106 9.90 2.17 20.55
C PRO A 106 9.48 1.34 19.34
N LEU A 107 8.82 0.22 19.62
CA LEU A 107 8.17 -0.61 18.61
C LEU A 107 6.71 -0.18 18.46
N TYR A 108 6.30 0.05 17.22
CA TYR A 108 4.93 0.39 16.86
C TYR A 108 4.27 -0.83 16.24
N PRO A 109 3.27 -1.44 16.93
CA PRO A 109 2.61 -2.63 16.42
C PRO A 109 1.59 -2.28 15.35
N GLY A 110 1.36 -3.21 14.43
CA GLY A 110 0.22 -3.15 13.52
C GLY A 110 -0.37 -4.53 13.26
N ARG A 111 -1.68 -4.58 13.05
CA ARG A 111 -2.42 -5.84 12.82
C ARG A 111 -3.49 -5.65 11.76
N PHE A 112 -3.68 -6.68 10.93
CA PHE A 112 -4.77 -6.70 9.96
C PHE A 112 -5.15 -8.14 9.61
N GLU A 113 -6.41 -8.35 9.24
CA GLU A 113 -6.94 -9.65 8.85
C GLU A 113 -7.65 -9.55 7.50
N SER A 114 -7.33 -10.46 6.59
CA SER A 114 -7.97 -10.57 5.27
C SER A 114 -7.85 -11.99 4.73
N GLU A 115 -8.78 -12.42 3.88
CA GLU A 115 -8.65 -13.65 3.07
C GLU A 115 -7.46 -13.55 2.08
N ASN A 116 -7.03 -12.32 1.75
CA ASN A 116 -5.86 -12.08 0.95
C ASN A 116 -4.65 -11.73 1.82
N VAL A 117 -3.68 -12.64 1.88
CA VAL A 117 -2.45 -12.44 2.66
C VAL A 117 -1.68 -11.17 2.27
N LEU A 118 -1.72 -10.76 1.00
CA LEU A 118 -1.04 -9.52 0.57
C LEU A 118 -1.73 -8.29 1.15
N GLU A 119 -3.07 -8.27 1.14
CA GLU A 119 -3.87 -7.21 1.74
C GLU A 119 -3.67 -7.17 3.26
N ALA A 120 -3.69 -8.32 3.94
CA ALA A 120 -3.39 -8.40 5.36
C ALA A 120 -1.99 -7.87 5.69
N SER A 121 -1.01 -8.17 4.84
CA SER A 121 0.37 -7.71 5.02
C SER A 121 0.50 -6.19 4.93
N VAL A 122 -0.02 -5.59 3.85
CA VAL A 122 0.07 -4.13 3.65
C VAL A 122 -0.84 -3.38 4.62
N GLY A 123 -2.00 -3.95 4.97
CA GLY A 123 -2.92 -3.39 5.96
C GLY A 123 -2.28 -3.32 7.34
N ALA A 124 -1.62 -4.39 7.80
CA ALA A 124 -0.94 -4.41 9.09
C ALA A 124 0.25 -3.42 9.11
N TYR A 125 0.91 -3.23 7.97
CA TYR A 125 2.00 -2.27 7.84
C TYR A 125 1.51 -0.83 7.93
N VAL A 126 0.43 -0.49 7.23
CA VAL A 126 -0.20 0.84 7.30
C VAL A 126 -0.75 1.11 8.70
N ASP A 127 -1.30 0.11 9.38
CA ASP A 127 -1.75 0.21 10.77
C ASP A 127 -0.59 0.56 11.73
N ALA A 128 0.56 -0.11 11.58
CA ALA A 128 1.76 0.20 12.35
C ALA A 128 2.29 1.62 12.08
N VAL A 129 2.25 2.06 10.82
CA VAL A 129 2.63 3.43 10.45
C VAL A 129 1.67 4.44 11.07
N ASN A 130 0.36 4.19 11.09
CA ASN A 130 -0.60 5.05 11.76
C ASN A 130 -0.31 5.17 13.27
N ALA A 131 0.07 4.07 13.93
CA ALA A 131 0.48 4.10 15.33
C ALA A 131 1.73 4.98 15.55
N LEU A 132 2.73 4.90 14.67
CA LEU A 132 3.91 5.76 14.69
C LEU A 132 3.55 7.24 14.48
N LEU A 133 2.73 7.56 13.46
CA LEU A 133 2.34 8.93 13.14
C LEU A 133 1.54 9.57 14.28
N LEU A 134 0.66 8.80 14.92
CA LEU A 134 -0.12 9.24 16.06
C LEU A 134 0.77 9.57 17.27
N ASP A 135 1.72 8.69 17.60
CA ASP A 135 2.64 8.88 18.74
C ASP A 135 3.61 10.06 18.52
N THR A 136 4.11 10.21 17.30
CA THR A 136 5.05 11.28 16.92
C THR A 136 4.36 12.62 16.64
N GLY A 137 3.02 12.64 16.51
CA GLY A 137 2.25 13.84 16.22
C GLY A 137 2.47 14.41 14.82
N ILE A 138 2.85 13.57 13.85
CA ILE A 138 3.08 13.99 12.46
C ILE A 138 1.72 14.29 11.80
N ASP A 139 1.54 15.53 11.35
CA ASP A 139 0.35 15.95 10.62
C ASP A 139 0.45 15.57 9.13
N ILE A 140 -0.28 14.54 8.73
CA ILE A 140 -0.36 14.04 7.36
C ILE A 140 -0.91 15.12 6.41
N ALA A 141 -1.82 15.98 6.88
CA ALA A 141 -2.43 17.02 6.05
C ALA A 141 -1.46 18.17 5.74
N ALA A 142 -0.44 18.37 6.58
CA ALA A 142 0.57 19.41 6.38
C ALA A 142 1.60 19.06 5.31
N ALA A 143 1.72 17.79 4.92
CA ALA A 143 2.72 17.32 3.98
C ALA A 143 2.19 17.20 2.54
N VAL A 144 3.03 17.53 1.56
CA VAL A 144 2.68 17.47 0.15
C VAL A 144 3.09 16.11 -0.43
N PRO A 145 2.17 15.33 -1.02
CA PRO A 145 2.52 14.07 -1.66
C PRO A 145 3.43 14.35 -2.86
N SER A 146 4.41 13.47 -3.05
CA SER A 146 5.23 13.53 -4.27
C SER A 146 4.34 13.20 -5.47
N PRO A 147 4.36 13.99 -6.56
CA PRO A 147 3.58 13.68 -7.75
C PRO A 147 4.05 12.34 -8.30
N GLY A 148 3.22 11.31 -8.12
CA GLY A 148 3.49 9.98 -8.63
C GLY A 148 3.58 10.02 -10.15
N GLU A 149 4.57 9.31 -10.70
CA GLU A 149 4.87 9.25 -12.13
C GLU A 149 3.65 8.81 -13.00
N THR A 150 2.64 8.21 -12.37
CA THR A 150 1.39 7.76 -12.99
C THR A 150 0.51 8.88 -13.56
N ASP A 151 0.58 10.11 -13.03
CA ASP A 151 -0.27 11.23 -13.51
C ASP A 151 0.15 11.71 -14.91
N ARG A 152 1.41 11.46 -15.30
CA ARG A 152 1.95 11.85 -16.61
C ARG A 152 1.46 10.97 -17.76
N HIS A 153 0.91 9.78 -17.47
CA HIS A 153 0.47 8.84 -18.51
C HIS A 153 -1.04 8.82 -18.75
N GLU A 154 -1.85 9.43 -17.88
CA GLU A 154 -3.32 9.49 -18.08
C GLU A 154 -3.76 10.69 -18.92
N THR A 155 -2.89 11.69 -19.12
CA THR A 155 -3.17 12.90 -19.89
C THR A 155 -2.57 12.91 -21.31
N ASP A 156 -1.98 11.81 -21.77
CA ASP A 156 -1.46 11.68 -23.14
C ASP A 156 -2.55 11.10 -24.09
N PRO A 157 -3.18 11.93 -24.95
CA PRO A 157 -4.18 11.46 -25.90
C PRO A 157 -3.59 10.62 -27.05
N GLU A 158 -2.26 10.56 -27.21
CA GLU A 158 -1.63 9.92 -28.37
C GLU A 158 -1.52 8.38 -28.21
N ASN A 159 -1.54 7.84 -26.99
CA ASN A 159 -1.36 6.40 -26.79
C ASN A 159 -2.64 5.55 -26.93
N ARG A 160 -3.83 6.17 -27.08
CA ARG A 160 -5.09 5.41 -27.27
C ARG A 160 -5.26 4.85 -28.68
N SER A 161 -4.46 5.33 -29.64
CA SER A 161 -4.55 4.96 -31.06
C SER A 161 -3.77 3.67 -31.40
N GLY A 162 -2.62 3.43 -30.77
CA GLY A 162 -1.73 2.31 -31.13
C GLY A 162 -2.21 0.91 -30.71
N ALA A 163 -3.07 0.81 -29.69
CA ALA A 163 -3.55 -0.47 -29.18
C ALA A 163 -4.61 -1.13 -30.09
N LYS A 164 -5.40 -0.35 -30.83
CA LYS A 164 -6.38 -0.90 -31.79
C LYS A 164 -5.72 -1.40 -33.07
N ASP A 165 -4.65 -0.73 -33.52
CA ASP A 165 -3.96 -1.07 -34.76
C ASP A 165 -3.21 -2.42 -34.67
N ARG A 166 -2.58 -2.71 -33.53
CA ARG A 166 -1.90 -4.01 -33.31
C ARG A 166 -2.85 -5.20 -33.22
N ILE A 167 -4.08 -4.99 -32.74
CA ILE A 167 -5.07 -6.08 -32.60
C ILE A 167 -5.72 -6.39 -33.96
N MET A 168 -5.88 -5.40 -34.86
CA MET A 168 -6.40 -5.65 -36.22
C MET A 168 -5.35 -6.25 -37.18
N SER A 169 -4.04 -6.03 -36.95
CA SER A 169 -3.00 -6.61 -37.81
C SER A 169 -2.77 -8.11 -37.59
N ALA A 170 -3.24 -8.69 -36.47
CA ALA A 170 -3.04 -10.10 -36.15
C ALA A 170 -4.08 -11.05 -36.79
N TYR A 171 -5.09 -10.52 -37.49
CA TYR A 171 -6.16 -11.29 -38.12
C TYR A 171 -6.13 -11.33 -39.65
N ASN A 172 -5.14 -10.69 -40.28
CA ASN A 172 -4.90 -10.80 -41.72
C ASN A 172 -3.59 -11.53 -41.97
N HIS A 173 -3.62 -12.86 -41.90
CA HIS A 173 -2.79 -13.67 -42.76
C HIS A 173 -3.48 -14.98 -43.19
#